data_AF-A0A0U5GCT8-F1
#
_entry.id   AF-A0A0U5GCT8-F1
#
_cell.length_a   1.000
_cell.length_b   1.000
_cell.length_c   1.000
_cell.angle_alpha   90.00
_cell.angle_beta   90.00
_cell.angle_gamma   90.00
#
_symmetry.space_group_name_H-M   'P 1'
#
loop_
_entity.id
_entity.type
_entity.pdbx_description
1 polymer ?
#
loop_
_entity_poly.entity_id
_entity_poly.type
_entity_poly.pdbx_seq_one_letter_code
_entity_poly.pdbx_strand_id
1 'polypeptide(L)'
;MADAVAPAAGSEPKVKPTRPDEETFKASLAQAEKEHAAVQAKLNEVKAKIETAKPNNQDSPAAKRQQELRAELSSIRQKQQGFKASRTSTQEKINGLDATLKARIAEQNNSRGRMSFKNVEELDREIARLEKQVDSGTLRLVDEKKILADISSMRKQRKNFASLDDAQNVIDDLKSQISTLKKTLDNPEAKALSDKYTEIQKELDAIKAEQDGAFKNLNALRDERTKLHGEQQKKWAAIREVKDNYYKARKAYKEWEDEAWKIRREKQKAQRDAFEREKKRKIADKKLEEASRPAYTDEIIVAQGLIRHFNPAYDFASLGLDDKKGPSSAFRAEIGRTVDDSGIKGMKVLKKEEDDYFVGTGGKKGKKGKKGSANGSPAPGTPAEAKFNMNVGIIEDFAKVKIDPPMNQSDVPAVVEKLAAKITEWKKDQASKTEEVRYLLRYV
;
A
#
# COMPACT_ATOMS: atom_id res chain seq x y z
N MET A 1 -44.62 -48.67 26.93
CA MET A 1 -43.29 -48.71 27.56
C MET A 1 -42.58 -47.43 27.19
N ALA A 2 -41.95 -46.80 28.18
CA ALA A 2 -41.37 -45.46 28.08
C ALA A 2 -40.11 -45.47 27.22
N ASP A 3 -40.05 -44.57 26.24
CA ASP A 3 -38.80 -44.18 25.59
C ASP A 3 -38.02 -43.27 26.54
N ALA A 4 -36.96 -43.83 27.12
CA ALA A 4 -36.00 -43.12 27.92
C ALA A 4 -35.06 -42.34 27.00
N VAL A 5 -35.31 -41.03 26.87
CA VAL A 5 -34.38 -40.10 26.22
C VAL A 5 -33.16 -39.94 27.12
N ALA A 6 -32.02 -40.43 26.63
CA ALA A 6 -30.71 -40.29 27.25
C ALA A 6 -30.31 -38.79 27.37
N PRO A 7 -29.66 -38.38 28.47
CA PRO A 7 -29.17 -37.01 28.63
C PRO A 7 -28.00 -36.76 27.68
N ALA A 8 -28.06 -35.63 26.96
CA ALA A 8 -27.00 -35.16 26.08
C ALA A 8 -25.68 -35.03 26.85
N ALA A 9 -24.64 -35.67 26.31
CA ALA A 9 -23.27 -35.64 26.80
C ALA A 9 -22.79 -34.20 27.02
N GLY A 10 -22.22 -33.96 28.21
CA GLY A 10 -21.50 -32.73 28.51
C GLY A 10 -20.34 -32.55 27.52
N SER A 11 -20.35 -31.41 26.83
CA SER A 11 -19.23 -31.01 25.99
C SER A 11 -18.00 -30.76 26.84
N GLU A 12 -16.89 -31.41 26.49
CA GLU A 12 -15.58 -31.19 27.08
C GLU A 12 -15.20 -29.69 26.99
N PRO A 13 -14.55 -29.12 28.01
CA PRO A 13 -14.19 -27.71 28.02
C PRO A 13 -13.16 -27.43 26.91
N LYS A 14 -13.63 -26.84 25.79
CA LYS A 14 -12.74 -26.30 24.75
C LYS A 14 -11.75 -25.32 25.37
N VAL A 15 -10.47 -25.70 25.37
CA VAL A 15 -9.34 -24.89 25.86
C VAL A 15 -9.39 -23.54 25.15
N LYS A 16 -9.41 -22.44 25.91
CA LYS A 16 -9.49 -21.09 25.36
C LYS A 16 -8.26 -20.81 24.49
N PRO A 17 -8.41 -20.57 23.18
CA PRO A 17 -7.29 -20.10 22.37
C PRO A 17 -6.77 -18.78 22.95
N THR A 18 -5.45 -18.60 23.00
CA THR A 18 -4.85 -17.34 23.44
C THR A 18 -5.17 -16.26 22.41
N ARG A 19 -5.67 -15.10 22.86
CA ARG A 19 -5.89 -13.94 21.99
C ARG A 19 -4.54 -13.55 21.35
N PRO A 20 -4.44 -13.48 20.01
CA PRO A 20 -3.22 -13.03 19.37
C PRO A 20 -2.92 -11.59 19.77
N ASP A 21 -1.68 -11.34 20.15
CA ASP A 21 -1.22 -10.00 20.49
C ASP A 21 -0.97 -9.18 19.20
N GLU A 22 -1.69 -8.07 19.08
CA GLU A 22 -1.66 -7.18 17.92
C GLU A 22 -0.35 -6.39 17.82
N GLU A 23 0.29 -6.08 18.95
CA GLU A 23 1.51 -5.29 18.98
C GLU A 23 2.72 -6.12 18.54
N THR A 24 2.82 -7.36 19.03
CA THR A 24 3.88 -8.29 18.59
C THR A 24 3.74 -8.70 17.13
N PHE A 25 2.51 -8.84 16.62
CA PHE A 25 2.27 -9.03 15.20
C PHE A 25 2.74 -7.84 14.35
N LYS A 26 2.36 -6.61 14.73
CA LYS A 26 2.79 -5.40 14.01
C LYS A 26 4.31 -5.24 14.05
N ALA A 27 4.94 -5.49 15.19
CA ALA A 27 6.39 -5.40 15.33
C ALA A 27 7.13 -6.44 14.47
N SER A 28 6.70 -7.71 14.51
CA SER A 28 7.29 -8.79 13.71
C SER A 28 7.07 -8.59 12.20
N LEU A 29 5.89 -8.12 11.80
CA LEU A 29 5.58 -7.77 10.42
C LEU A 29 6.45 -6.61 9.93
N ALA A 30 6.57 -5.52 10.70
CA ALA A 30 7.40 -4.37 10.34
C ALA A 30 8.88 -4.75 10.21
N GLN A 31 9.40 -5.59 11.11
CA GLN A 31 10.77 -6.10 11.01
C GLN A 31 10.96 -6.95 9.74
N ALA A 32 10.06 -7.90 9.49
CA ALA A 32 10.14 -8.77 8.31
C ALA A 32 10.01 -7.99 6.99
N GLU A 33 9.12 -6.98 6.94
CA GLU A 33 8.96 -6.10 5.77
C GLU A 33 10.19 -5.21 5.56
N LYS A 34 10.82 -4.69 6.62
CA LYS A 34 12.08 -3.93 6.53
C LYS A 34 13.22 -4.78 5.98
N GLU A 35 13.36 -6.02 6.45
CA GLU A 35 14.38 -6.96 5.98
C GLU A 35 14.15 -7.34 4.50
N HIS A 36 12.90 -7.60 4.10
CA HIS A 36 12.55 -7.85 2.70
C HIS A 36 12.84 -6.63 1.81
N ALA A 37 12.50 -5.42 2.26
CA ALA A 37 12.78 -4.19 1.52
C ALA A 37 14.29 -3.96 1.32
N ALA A 38 15.11 -4.26 2.34
CA ALA A 38 16.56 -4.15 2.25
C ALA A 38 17.15 -5.13 1.22
N VAL A 39 16.67 -6.39 1.19
CA VAL A 39 17.10 -7.37 0.18
C VAL A 39 16.61 -6.98 -1.21
N GLN A 40 15.39 -6.46 -1.33
CA GLN A 40 14.83 -5.97 -2.60
C GLN A 40 15.65 -4.81 -3.18
N ALA A 41 16.09 -3.86 -2.36
CA ALA A 41 16.93 -2.75 -2.78
C ALA A 41 18.27 -3.25 -3.36
N LYS A 42 18.96 -4.13 -2.62
CA LYS A 42 20.21 -4.77 -3.08
C LYS A 42 20.01 -5.54 -4.39
N LEU A 43 18.90 -6.27 -4.51
CA LEU A 43 18.58 -7.05 -5.70
C LEU A 43 18.34 -6.14 -6.92
N ASN A 44 17.68 -4.99 -6.73
CA ASN A 44 17.48 -4.00 -7.79
C ASN A 44 18.82 -3.36 -8.22
N GLU A 45 19.72 -3.05 -7.29
CA GLU A 45 21.07 -2.54 -7.59
C GLU A 45 21.89 -3.56 -8.40
N VAL A 46 21.90 -4.82 -7.98
CA VAL A 46 22.62 -5.89 -8.70
C VAL A 46 22.01 -6.11 -10.09
N LYS A 47 20.67 -6.05 -10.23
CA LYS A 47 20.01 -6.10 -11.55
C LYS A 47 20.45 -4.95 -12.46
N ALA A 48 20.53 -3.72 -11.96
CA ALA A 48 20.99 -2.57 -12.73
C ALA A 48 22.46 -2.74 -13.19
N LYS A 49 23.33 -3.27 -12.32
CA LYS A 49 24.72 -3.63 -12.67
C LYS A 49 24.81 -4.74 -13.72
N ILE A 50 23.89 -5.72 -13.67
CA ILE A 50 23.83 -6.80 -14.68
C ILE A 50 23.38 -6.27 -16.05
N GLU A 51 22.37 -5.39 -16.10
CA GLU A 51 21.87 -4.85 -17.37
C GLU A 51 22.92 -3.97 -18.07
N THR A 52 23.72 -3.22 -17.31
CA THR A 52 24.84 -2.44 -17.85
C THR A 52 26.00 -3.33 -18.30
N ALA A 53 26.28 -4.43 -17.59
CA ALA A 53 27.35 -5.37 -17.91
C ALA A 53 26.95 -6.47 -18.92
N LYS A 54 25.72 -6.44 -19.46
CA LYS A 54 25.20 -7.49 -20.35
C LYS A 54 25.97 -7.48 -21.68
N PRO A 55 26.68 -8.58 -22.02
CA PRO A 55 27.38 -8.65 -23.31
C PRO A 55 26.35 -8.69 -24.44
N ASN A 56 26.66 -8.00 -25.52
CA ASN A 56 25.89 -8.01 -26.76
C ASN A 56 24.53 -7.28 -26.71
N ASN A 57 24.41 -6.26 -25.86
CA ASN A 57 23.27 -5.33 -25.94
C ASN A 57 23.49 -4.39 -27.14
N GLN A 58 23.10 -4.85 -28.33
CA GLN A 58 23.22 -4.13 -29.62
C GLN A 58 22.58 -2.73 -29.56
N ASP A 59 21.58 -2.55 -28.70
CA ASP A 59 20.88 -1.28 -28.50
C ASP A 59 21.54 -0.34 -27.48
N SER A 60 22.59 -0.79 -26.78
CA SER A 60 23.28 0.07 -25.82
C SER A 60 24.02 1.20 -26.56
N PRO A 61 24.09 2.41 -25.98
CA PRO A 61 24.85 3.52 -26.55
C PRO A 61 26.32 3.16 -26.82
N ALA A 62 26.92 2.33 -25.95
CA ALA A 62 28.29 1.84 -26.11
C ALA A 62 28.46 0.91 -27.32
N ALA A 63 27.49 0.02 -27.59
CA ALA A 63 27.52 -0.86 -28.76
C ALA A 63 27.36 -0.09 -30.07
N LYS A 64 26.45 0.91 -30.10
CA LYS A 64 26.28 1.80 -31.26
C LYS A 64 27.56 2.59 -31.55
N ARG A 65 28.16 3.19 -30.51
CA ARG A 65 29.46 3.88 -30.64
C ARG A 65 30.57 2.94 -31.12
N GLN A 66 30.62 1.70 -30.63
CA GLN A 66 31.60 0.71 -31.10
C GLN A 66 31.39 0.35 -32.58
N GLN A 67 30.14 0.26 -33.04
CA GLN A 67 29.82 0.00 -34.44
C GLN A 67 30.22 1.18 -35.34
N GLU A 68 29.92 2.41 -34.92
CA GLU A 68 30.33 3.65 -35.60
C GLU A 68 31.85 3.75 -35.71
N LEU A 69 32.58 3.54 -34.60
CA LEU A 69 34.05 3.56 -34.58
C LEU A 69 34.65 2.48 -35.50
N ARG A 70 34.05 1.28 -35.56
CA ARG A 70 34.48 0.22 -36.49
C ARG A 70 34.22 0.58 -37.96
N ALA A 71 33.10 1.23 -38.24
CA ALA A 71 32.78 1.71 -39.59
C ALA A 71 33.72 2.86 -40.01
N GLU A 72 34.06 3.77 -39.09
CA GLU A 72 35.04 4.81 -39.35
C GLU A 72 36.43 4.22 -39.58
N LEU A 73 36.85 3.25 -38.78
CA LEU A 73 38.14 2.56 -38.90
C LEU A 73 38.24 1.81 -40.24
N SER A 74 37.16 1.17 -40.71
CA SER A 74 37.13 0.53 -42.03
C SER A 74 37.26 1.54 -43.17
N SER A 75 36.58 2.69 -43.06
CA SER A 75 36.70 3.82 -44.01
C SER A 75 38.12 4.40 -44.04
N ILE A 76 38.73 4.61 -42.87
CA ILE A 76 40.11 5.07 -42.76
C ILE A 76 41.07 4.05 -43.39
N ARG A 77 40.88 2.75 -43.14
CA ARG A 77 41.71 1.69 -43.73
C ARG A 77 41.61 1.69 -45.26
N GLN A 78 40.42 1.87 -45.81
CA GLN A 78 40.22 1.96 -47.26
C GLN A 78 40.92 3.19 -47.86
N LYS A 79 40.82 4.36 -47.20
CA LYS A 79 41.53 5.58 -47.61
C LYS A 79 43.05 5.42 -47.54
N GLN A 80 43.57 4.84 -46.45
CA GLN A 80 44.99 4.55 -46.28
C GLN A 80 45.52 3.59 -47.35
N GLN A 81 44.74 2.57 -47.73
CA GLN A 81 45.09 1.67 -48.83
C GLN A 81 45.18 2.42 -50.16
N GLY A 82 44.23 3.33 -50.44
CA GLY A 82 44.26 4.20 -51.62
C GLY A 82 45.50 5.09 -51.65
N PHE A 83 45.84 5.75 -50.54
CA PHE A 83 47.05 6.57 -50.44
C PHE A 83 48.33 5.74 -50.60
N LYS A 84 48.38 4.52 -50.05
CA LYS A 84 49.51 3.61 -50.21
C LYS A 84 49.69 3.22 -51.69
N ALA A 85 48.61 2.86 -52.39
CA ALA A 85 48.66 2.53 -53.81
C ALA A 85 49.12 3.72 -54.67
N SER A 86 48.58 4.92 -54.41
CA SER A 86 49.00 6.15 -55.09
C SER A 86 50.48 6.48 -54.84
N ARG A 87 50.94 6.37 -53.57
CA ARG A 87 52.33 6.59 -53.21
C ARG A 87 53.28 5.61 -53.93
N THR A 88 52.94 4.32 -53.97
CA THR A 88 53.72 3.31 -54.69
C THR A 88 53.80 3.63 -56.18
N SER A 89 52.66 3.95 -56.83
CA SER A 89 52.64 4.30 -58.25
C SER A 89 53.47 5.56 -58.56
N THR A 90 53.38 6.60 -57.72
CA THR A 90 54.21 7.81 -57.85
C THR A 90 55.69 7.49 -57.66
N GLN A 91 56.03 6.63 -56.69
CA GLN A 91 57.41 6.22 -56.44
C GLN A 91 57.99 5.43 -57.62
N GLU A 92 57.21 4.54 -58.24
CA GLU A 92 57.60 3.81 -59.45
C GLU A 92 57.89 4.77 -60.62
N LYS A 93 57.04 5.79 -60.82
CA LYS A 93 57.26 6.84 -61.83
C LYS A 93 58.55 7.64 -61.55
N ILE A 94 58.78 8.04 -60.29
CA ILE A 94 60.01 8.72 -59.88
C ILE A 94 61.23 7.85 -60.19
N ASN A 95 61.19 6.56 -59.84
CA ASN A 95 62.30 5.64 -60.09
C ASN A 95 62.58 5.49 -61.59
N GLY A 96 61.54 5.43 -62.44
CA GLY A 96 61.68 5.38 -63.89
C GLY A 96 62.27 6.67 -64.49
N LEU A 97 61.80 7.84 -64.03
CA LEU A 97 62.36 9.12 -64.43
C LEU A 97 63.80 9.31 -63.93
N ASP A 98 64.12 8.89 -62.70
CA ASP A 98 65.48 8.93 -62.16
C ASP A 98 66.44 8.02 -62.95
N ALA A 99 65.98 6.84 -63.38
CA ALA A 99 66.76 5.96 -64.26
C ALA A 99 67.02 6.63 -65.63
N THR A 100 66.00 7.27 -66.19
CA THR A 100 66.10 7.98 -67.47
C THR A 100 67.01 9.20 -67.37
N LEU A 101 66.88 9.98 -66.28
CA LEU A 101 67.73 11.12 -65.96
C LEU A 101 69.20 10.70 -65.85
N LYS A 102 69.49 9.62 -65.13
CA LYS A 102 70.85 9.07 -65.01
C LYS A 102 71.41 8.66 -66.38
N ALA A 103 70.60 8.01 -67.22
CA ALA A 103 71.01 7.63 -68.57
C ALA A 103 71.32 8.86 -69.44
N ARG A 104 70.46 9.89 -69.42
CA ARG A 104 70.66 11.14 -70.18
C ARG A 104 71.88 11.93 -69.70
N ILE A 105 72.10 12.01 -68.39
CA ILE A 105 73.30 12.65 -67.82
C ILE A 105 74.56 11.89 -68.25
N ALA A 106 74.55 10.55 -68.21
CA ALA A 106 75.69 9.74 -68.66
C ALA A 106 75.97 9.92 -70.17
N GLU A 107 74.92 9.95 -70.99
CA GLU A 107 75.00 10.23 -72.43
C GLU A 107 75.56 11.64 -72.72
N GLN A 108 75.06 12.65 -72.01
CA GLN A 108 75.52 14.03 -72.15
C GLN A 108 76.98 14.19 -71.71
N ASN A 109 77.38 13.55 -70.61
CA ASN A 109 78.77 13.56 -70.13
C ASN A 109 79.72 12.84 -71.10
N ASN A 110 79.30 11.72 -71.69
CA ASN A 110 80.07 11.02 -72.72
C ASN A 110 80.21 11.88 -73.99
N SER A 111 79.13 12.54 -74.41
CA SER A 111 79.14 13.46 -75.56
C SER A 111 80.04 14.68 -75.31
N ARG A 112 79.97 15.29 -74.11
CA ARG A 112 80.87 16.37 -73.68
C ARG A 112 82.34 15.91 -73.62
N GLY A 113 82.60 14.70 -73.12
CA GLY A 113 83.96 14.15 -73.03
C GLY A 113 84.62 13.84 -74.38
N ARG A 114 83.83 13.68 -75.45
CA ARG A 114 84.31 13.49 -76.83
C ARG A 114 84.63 14.80 -77.56
N MET A 115 84.28 15.95 -76.99
CA MET A 115 84.45 17.26 -77.62
C MET A 115 85.73 17.93 -77.14
N SER A 116 86.50 18.48 -78.09
CA SER A 116 87.81 19.09 -77.80
C SER A 116 87.73 20.49 -77.18
N PHE A 117 86.58 21.15 -77.26
CA PHE A 117 86.35 22.53 -76.82
C PHE A 117 85.26 22.56 -75.75
N LYS A 118 85.33 23.51 -74.79
CA LYS A 118 84.43 23.53 -73.63
C LYS A 118 83.11 24.23 -73.90
N ASN A 119 83.12 25.25 -74.76
CA ASN A 119 81.94 26.02 -75.11
C ASN A 119 81.98 26.44 -76.60
N VAL A 120 80.84 26.91 -77.11
CA VAL A 120 80.71 27.38 -78.50
C VAL A 120 81.57 28.61 -78.75
N GLU A 121 81.75 29.47 -77.75
CA GLU A 121 82.52 30.71 -77.87
C GLU A 121 84.02 30.45 -78.10
N GLU A 122 84.58 29.45 -77.44
CA GLU A 122 85.98 29.03 -77.56
C GLU A 122 86.24 28.39 -78.92
N LEU A 123 85.28 27.58 -79.40
CA LEU A 123 85.29 27.01 -80.74
C LEU A 123 85.24 28.11 -81.82
N ASP A 124 84.32 29.07 -81.70
CA ASP A 124 84.16 30.16 -82.66
C ASP A 124 85.41 31.09 -82.69
N ARG A 125 86.07 31.30 -81.54
CA ARG A 125 87.36 32.02 -81.46
C ARG A 125 88.50 31.28 -82.18
N GLU A 126 88.60 29.96 -82.02
CA GLU A 126 89.67 29.18 -82.66
C GLU A 126 89.45 29.06 -84.18
N ILE A 127 88.19 28.92 -84.62
CA ILE A 127 87.82 29.02 -86.04
C ILE A 127 88.29 30.36 -86.61
N ALA A 128 87.95 31.48 -85.96
CA ALA A 128 88.34 32.81 -86.42
C ALA A 128 89.87 33.03 -86.43
N ARG A 129 90.61 32.40 -85.50
CA ARG A 129 92.08 32.44 -85.46
C ARG A 129 92.67 31.72 -86.67
N LEU A 130 92.17 30.52 -86.96
CA LEU A 130 92.65 29.67 -88.05
C LEU A 130 92.27 30.22 -89.42
N GLU A 131 91.08 30.82 -89.56
CA GLU A 131 90.67 31.56 -90.76
C GLU A 131 91.62 32.72 -91.07
N LYS A 132 91.93 33.56 -90.06
CA LYS A 132 92.92 34.64 -90.22
C LYS A 132 94.31 34.13 -90.61
N GLN A 133 94.69 32.94 -90.14
CA GLN A 133 95.99 32.35 -90.46
C GLN A 133 96.04 31.87 -91.92
N VAL A 134 94.95 31.32 -92.44
CA VAL A 134 94.79 30.97 -93.87
C VAL A 134 94.79 32.24 -94.73
N ASP A 135 94.00 33.24 -94.36
CA ASP A 135 93.90 34.51 -95.10
C ASP A 135 95.22 35.29 -95.18
N SER A 136 96.13 35.08 -94.22
CA SER A 136 97.45 35.72 -94.20
C SER A 136 98.39 35.26 -95.33
N GLY A 137 98.08 34.15 -96.00
CA GLY A 137 98.84 33.63 -97.17
C GLY A 137 100.29 33.20 -96.88
N THR A 138 100.72 33.16 -95.61
CA THR A 138 102.10 32.83 -95.21
C THR A 138 102.37 31.33 -95.08
N LEU A 139 101.34 30.50 -95.27
CA LEU A 139 101.41 29.05 -95.06
C LEU A 139 101.73 28.28 -96.34
N ARG A 140 102.38 27.14 -96.17
CA ARG A 140 102.57 26.17 -97.24
C ARG A 140 101.22 25.52 -97.58
N LEU A 141 100.95 25.28 -98.86
CA LEU A 141 99.69 24.70 -99.37
C LEU A 141 99.22 23.43 -98.64
N VAL A 142 100.14 22.58 -98.19
CA VAL A 142 99.82 21.36 -97.43
C VAL A 142 99.26 21.70 -96.04
N ASP A 143 99.79 22.73 -95.40
CA ASP A 143 99.42 23.15 -94.05
C ASP A 143 98.13 24.00 -94.09
N GLU A 144 97.93 24.81 -95.12
CA GLU A 144 96.66 25.50 -95.40
C GLU A 144 95.51 24.49 -95.60
N LYS A 145 95.73 23.44 -96.39
CA LYS A 145 94.74 22.37 -96.58
C LYS A 145 94.38 21.66 -95.27
N LYS A 146 95.36 21.46 -94.37
CA LYS A 146 95.10 20.89 -93.04
C LYS A 146 94.26 21.83 -92.18
N ILE A 147 94.60 23.12 -92.11
CA ILE A 147 93.84 24.11 -91.35
C ILE A 147 92.40 24.25 -91.88
N LEU A 148 92.20 24.24 -93.20
CA LEU A 148 90.87 24.25 -93.80
C LEU A 148 90.06 22.99 -93.45
N ALA A 149 90.71 21.82 -93.36
CA ALA A 149 90.08 20.60 -92.88
C ALA A 149 89.68 20.70 -91.40
N ASP A 150 90.54 21.30 -90.57
CA ASP A 150 90.28 21.55 -89.15
C ASP A 150 89.13 22.55 -88.95
N ILE A 151 89.06 23.64 -89.72
CA ILE A 151 87.93 24.60 -89.73
C ILE A 151 86.62 23.89 -90.08
N SER A 152 86.62 23.04 -91.12
CA SER A 152 85.45 22.24 -91.48
C SER A 152 85.02 21.28 -90.37
N SER A 153 86.00 20.65 -89.69
CA SER A 153 85.75 19.78 -88.53
C SER A 153 85.16 20.56 -87.35
N MET A 154 85.72 21.73 -87.01
CA MET A 154 85.23 22.59 -85.93
C MET A 154 83.82 23.13 -86.23
N ARG A 155 83.53 23.56 -87.46
CA ARG A 155 82.17 23.97 -87.85
C ARG A 155 81.14 22.82 -87.71
N LYS A 156 81.54 21.56 -87.96
CA LYS A 156 80.70 20.39 -87.67
C LYS A 156 80.52 20.18 -86.16
N GLN A 157 81.59 20.34 -85.36
CA GLN A 157 81.51 20.27 -83.90
C GLN A 157 80.58 21.34 -83.31
N ARG A 158 80.47 22.53 -83.93
CA ARG A 158 79.55 23.60 -83.53
C ARG A 158 78.09 23.13 -83.48
N LYS A 159 77.66 22.33 -84.46
CA LYS A 159 76.30 21.77 -84.49
C LYS A 159 76.06 20.78 -83.35
N ASN A 160 77.10 20.06 -82.91
CA ASN A 160 77.00 19.13 -81.80
C ASN A 160 76.79 19.85 -80.45
N PHE A 161 77.30 21.08 -80.28
CA PHE A 161 77.01 21.88 -79.07
C PHE A 161 75.53 22.27 -78.95
N ALA A 162 74.85 22.59 -80.06
CA ALA A 162 73.40 22.85 -80.04
C ALA A 162 72.62 21.62 -79.54
N SER A 163 73.01 20.42 -80.00
CA SER A 163 72.39 19.18 -79.50
C SER A 163 72.69 18.87 -78.03
N LEU A 164 73.80 19.39 -77.47
CA LEU A 164 74.09 19.28 -76.04
C LEU A 164 73.22 20.19 -75.19
N ASP A 165 72.84 21.34 -75.72
CA ASP A 165 71.95 22.31 -75.05
C ASP A 165 70.50 21.78 -75.05
N ASP A 166 70.05 21.21 -76.17
CA ASP A 166 68.78 20.47 -76.23
C ASP A 166 68.76 19.30 -75.22
N ALA A 167 69.85 18.54 -75.11
CA ALA A 167 69.98 17.48 -74.11
C ALA A 167 69.96 18.01 -72.67
N GLN A 168 70.52 19.20 -72.42
CA GLN A 168 70.48 19.87 -71.12
C GLN A 168 69.05 20.26 -70.74
N ASN A 169 68.30 20.83 -71.69
CA ASN A 169 66.89 21.18 -71.49
C ASN A 169 66.04 19.96 -71.12
N VAL A 170 66.26 18.82 -71.78
CA VAL A 170 65.59 17.55 -71.43
C VAL A 170 65.95 17.07 -70.01
N ILE A 171 67.22 17.19 -69.61
CA ILE A 171 67.67 16.83 -68.25
C ILE A 171 67.01 17.72 -67.20
N ASP A 172 66.91 19.02 -67.46
CA ASP A 172 66.33 19.96 -66.50
C ASP A 172 64.80 19.83 -66.42
N ASP A 173 64.12 19.50 -67.53
CA ASP A 173 62.72 19.10 -67.52
C ASP A 173 62.50 17.81 -66.69
N LEU A 174 63.32 16.77 -66.90
CA LEU A 174 63.24 15.55 -66.09
C LEU A 174 63.44 15.81 -64.59
N LYS A 175 64.41 16.66 -64.22
CA LYS A 175 64.61 17.08 -62.81
C LYS A 175 63.38 17.80 -62.26
N SER A 176 62.77 18.68 -63.06
CA SER A 176 61.55 19.41 -62.70
C SER A 176 60.37 18.46 -62.47
N GLN A 177 60.18 17.48 -63.37
CA GLN A 177 59.15 16.45 -63.24
C GLN A 177 59.36 15.60 -61.98
N ILE A 178 60.59 15.15 -61.71
CA ILE A 178 60.94 14.39 -60.49
C ILE A 178 60.67 15.22 -59.23
N SER A 179 61.07 16.49 -59.21
CA SER A 179 60.82 17.40 -58.08
C SER A 179 59.33 17.58 -57.82
N THR A 180 58.53 17.74 -58.89
CA THR A 180 57.08 17.87 -58.80
C THR A 180 56.42 16.62 -58.24
N LEU A 181 56.82 15.42 -58.71
CA LEU A 181 56.33 14.15 -58.18
C LEU A 181 56.78 13.88 -56.74
N LYS A 182 57.99 14.31 -56.35
CA LYS A 182 58.45 14.18 -54.96
C LYS A 182 57.59 15.00 -54.00
N LYS A 183 57.14 16.19 -54.40
CA LYS A 183 56.23 17.03 -53.60
C LYS A 183 54.86 16.38 -53.36
N THR A 184 54.38 15.52 -54.26
CA THR A 184 53.08 14.85 -54.09
C THR A 184 53.14 13.64 -53.15
N LEU A 185 54.34 13.17 -52.76
CA LEU A 185 54.51 12.06 -51.81
C LEU A 185 54.27 12.48 -50.35
N ASP A 186 54.46 13.76 -50.03
CA ASP A 186 54.27 14.30 -48.68
C ASP A 186 52.82 14.77 -48.49
N ASN A 187 51.93 13.81 -48.22
CA ASN A 187 50.52 14.11 -47.95
C ASN A 187 50.24 14.22 -46.43
N PRO A 188 49.93 15.42 -45.91
CA PRO A 188 49.58 15.61 -44.50
C PRO A 188 48.27 14.90 -44.11
N GLU A 189 47.33 14.72 -45.05
CA GLU A 189 46.08 14.00 -44.81
C GLU A 189 46.33 12.52 -44.49
N ALA A 190 47.33 11.91 -45.12
CA ALA A 190 47.69 10.51 -44.85
C ALA A 190 48.24 10.34 -43.42
N LYS A 191 49.01 11.31 -42.92
CA LYS A 191 49.46 11.33 -41.52
C LYS A 191 48.29 11.51 -40.56
N ALA A 192 47.43 12.51 -40.83
CA ALA A 192 46.23 12.75 -40.00
C ALA A 192 45.30 11.52 -39.94
N LEU A 193 45.14 10.78 -41.04
CA LEU A 193 44.37 9.54 -41.05
C LEU A 193 45.04 8.42 -40.23
N SER A 194 46.38 8.36 -40.23
CA SER A 194 47.12 7.43 -39.37
C SER A 194 46.92 7.74 -37.89
N ASP A 195 46.99 9.02 -37.52
CA ASP A 195 46.80 9.45 -36.12
C ASP A 195 45.37 9.14 -35.66
N LYS A 196 44.36 9.50 -36.47
CA LYS A 196 42.95 9.13 -36.22
C LYS A 196 42.73 7.63 -36.11
N TYR A 197 43.39 6.84 -36.96
CA TYR A 197 43.33 5.37 -36.84
C TYR A 197 43.81 4.91 -35.45
N THR A 198 44.95 5.43 -34.98
CA THR A 198 45.49 5.04 -33.67
C THR A 198 44.63 5.51 -32.51
N GLU A 199 44.00 6.67 -32.62
CA GLU A 199 43.07 7.22 -31.63
C GLU A 199 41.80 6.37 -31.51
N ILE A 200 41.13 6.10 -32.65
CA ILE A 200 39.94 5.25 -32.70
C ILE A 200 40.26 3.82 -32.22
N GLN A 201 41.44 3.28 -32.56
CA GLN A 201 41.87 1.97 -32.08
C GLN A 201 42.02 1.96 -30.55
N LYS A 202 42.62 2.99 -29.96
CA LYS A 202 42.72 3.14 -28.50
C LYS A 202 41.35 3.26 -27.84
N GLU A 203 40.41 4.02 -28.43
CA GLU A 203 39.04 4.10 -27.94
C GLU A 203 38.35 2.73 -27.95
N LEU A 204 38.48 1.98 -29.06
CA LEU A 204 37.91 0.64 -29.18
C LEU A 204 38.50 -0.34 -28.17
N ASP A 205 39.81 -0.29 -27.94
CA ASP A 205 40.49 -1.13 -26.96
C ASP A 205 40.10 -0.78 -25.52
N ALA A 206 39.90 0.50 -25.22
CA ALA A 206 39.39 0.95 -23.92
C ALA A 206 37.94 0.49 -23.67
N ILE A 207 37.05 0.67 -24.65
CA ILE A 207 35.66 0.17 -24.59
C ILE A 207 35.64 -1.35 -24.38
N LYS A 208 36.52 -2.07 -25.09
CA LYS A 208 36.63 -3.52 -24.94
C LYS A 208 37.14 -3.93 -23.56
N ALA A 209 38.16 -3.25 -23.03
CA ALA A 209 38.68 -3.52 -21.70
C ALA A 209 37.62 -3.28 -20.60
N GLU A 210 36.81 -2.23 -20.74
CA GLU A 210 35.70 -1.94 -19.84
C GLU A 210 34.62 -3.03 -19.93
N GLN A 211 34.25 -3.46 -21.14
CA GLN A 211 33.32 -4.56 -21.36
C GLN A 211 33.83 -5.89 -20.78
N ASP A 212 35.09 -6.24 -20.99
CA ASP A 212 35.70 -7.47 -20.48
C ASP A 212 35.80 -7.45 -18.95
N GLY A 213 36.10 -6.29 -18.34
CA GLY A 213 36.07 -6.10 -16.89
C GLY A 213 34.66 -6.25 -16.31
N ALA A 214 33.66 -5.63 -16.95
CA ALA A 214 32.26 -5.76 -16.57
C ALA A 214 31.76 -7.21 -16.72
N PHE A 215 32.16 -7.92 -17.79
CA PHE A 215 31.79 -9.31 -18.04
C PHE A 215 32.41 -10.28 -17.04
N LYS A 216 33.68 -10.08 -16.62
CA LYS A 216 34.29 -10.88 -15.55
C LYS A 216 33.51 -10.76 -14.24
N ASN A 217 33.03 -9.56 -13.92
CA ASN A 217 32.20 -9.32 -12.75
C ASN A 217 30.74 -9.79 -12.94
N LEU A 218 30.27 -9.94 -14.18
CA LEU A 218 28.89 -10.32 -14.49
C LEU A 218 28.51 -11.69 -13.94
N ASN A 219 29.41 -12.68 -14.00
CA ASN A 219 29.13 -14.00 -13.42
C ASN A 219 28.98 -13.91 -11.90
N ALA A 220 29.85 -13.15 -11.23
CA ALA A 220 29.72 -12.90 -9.79
C ALA A 220 28.42 -12.15 -9.44
N LEU A 221 28.05 -11.14 -10.23
CA LEU A 221 26.78 -10.41 -10.06
C LEU A 221 25.56 -11.30 -10.30
N ARG A 222 25.61 -12.23 -11.28
CA ARG A 222 24.54 -13.21 -11.53
C ARG A 222 24.38 -14.19 -10.38
N ASP A 223 25.48 -14.65 -9.80
CA ASP A 223 25.48 -15.50 -8.61
C ASP A 223 24.91 -14.74 -7.40
N GLU A 224 25.34 -13.49 -7.20
CA GLU A 224 24.80 -12.61 -6.16
C GLU A 224 23.30 -12.36 -6.35
N ARG A 225 22.85 -12.09 -7.57
CA ARG A 225 21.42 -11.93 -7.91
C ARG A 225 20.64 -13.19 -7.57
N THR A 226 21.18 -14.37 -7.86
CA THR A 226 20.52 -15.65 -7.56
C THR A 226 20.43 -15.87 -6.05
N LYS A 227 21.50 -15.56 -5.30
CA LYS A 227 21.50 -15.62 -3.82
C LYS A 227 20.50 -14.64 -3.21
N LEU A 228 20.54 -13.37 -3.60
CA LEU A 228 19.62 -12.34 -3.12
C LEU A 228 18.16 -12.66 -3.47
N HIS A 229 17.90 -13.25 -4.63
CA HIS A 229 16.55 -13.71 -5.00
C HIS A 229 16.08 -14.85 -4.09
N GLY A 230 16.95 -15.81 -3.78
CA GLY A 230 16.66 -16.85 -2.80
C GLY A 230 16.37 -16.29 -1.41
N GLU A 231 17.15 -15.30 -0.96
CA GLU A 231 16.93 -14.60 0.32
C GLU A 231 15.62 -13.82 0.32
N GLN A 232 15.31 -13.10 -0.76
CA GLN A 232 14.05 -12.38 -0.93
C GLN A 232 12.87 -13.33 -0.79
N GLN A 233 12.90 -14.48 -1.47
CA GLN A 233 11.84 -15.48 -1.41
C GLN A 233 11.65 -16.01 0.02
N LYS A 234 12.74 -16.26 0.75
CA LYS A 234 12.70 -16.68 2.16
C LYS A 234 12.07 -15.60 3.06
N LYS A 235 12.48 -14.33 2.90
CA LYS A 235 11.92 -13.21 3.69
C LYS A 235 10.45 -12.96 3.36
N TRP A 236 10.07 -13.10 2.08
CA TRP A 236 8.68 -13.00 1.66
C TRP A 236 7.82 -14.15 2.22
N ALA A 237 8.34 -15.38 2.21
CA ALA A 237 7.69 -16.51 2.83
C ALA A 237 7.50 -16.30 4.35
N ALA A 238 8.51 -15.74 5.04
CA ALA A 238 8.40 -15.41 6.46
C ALA A 238 7.33 -14.32 6.73
N ILE A 239 7.23 -13.27 5.90
CA ILE A 239 6.14 -12.27 6.01
C ILE A 239 4.79 -12.94 5.87
N ARG A 240 4.64 -13.84 4.89
CA ARG A 240 3.41 -14.58 4.66
C ARG A 240 3.07 -15.49 5.85
N GLU A 241 4.05 -16.19 6.39
CA GLU A 241 3.88 -17.07 7.55
C GLU A 241 3.46 -16.29 8.81
N VAL A 242 4.08 -15.14 9.08
CA VAL A 242 3.69 -14.25 10.21
C VAL A 242 2.23 -13.79 10.06
N LYS A 243 1.83 -13.38 8.85
CA LYS A 243 0.43 -12.99 8.54
C LYS A 243 -0.52 -14.18 8.72
N ASP A 244 -0.20 -15.32 8.11
CA ASP A 244 -1.04 -16.52 8.15
C ASP A 244 -1.21 -17.04 9.58
N ASN A 245 -0.15 -17.09 10.38
CA ASN A 245 -0.20 -17.53 11.76
C ASN A 245 -1.06 -16.61 12.64
N TYR A 246 -0.90 -15.29 12.49
CA TYR A 246 -1.71 -14.31 13.22
C TYR A 246 -3.20 -14.41 12.86
N TYR A 247 -3.55 -14.44 11.57
CA TYR A 247 -4.95 -14.52 11.15
C TYR A 247 -5.59 -15.88 11.45
N LYS A 248 -4.84 -16.98 11.39
CA LYS A 248 -5.31 -18.31 11.86
C LYS A 248 -5.63 -18.28 13.35
N ALA A 249 -4.73 -17.76 14.17
CA ALA A 249 -4.94 -17.65 15.61
C ALA A 249 -6.11 -16.70 15.95
N ARG A 250 -6.26 -15.59 15.21
CA ARG A 250 -7.38 -14.65 15.38
C ARG A 250 -8.72 -15.28 15.00
N LYS A 251 -8.75 -16.05 13.91
CA LYS A 251 -9.94 -16.79 13.47
C LYS A 251 -10.33 -17.84 14.52
N ALA A 252 -9.38 -18.63 15.02
CA ALA A 252 -9.62 -19.62 16.07
C ALA A 252 -10.15 -18.99 17.37
N TYR A 253 -9.59 -17.83 17.78
CA TYR A 253 -10.08 -17.09 18.94
C TYR A 253 -11.52 -16.58 18.74
N LYS A 254 -11.83 -16.03 17.55
CA LYS A 254 -13.18 -15.55 17.22
C LYS A 254 -14.20 -16.68 17.17
N GLU A 255 -13.85 -17.82 16.58
CA GLU A 255 -14.73 -19.00 16.54
C GLU A 255 -15.04 -19.49 17.95
N TRP A 256 -14.05 -19.53 18.85
CA TRP A 256 -14.26 -19.85 20.26
C TRP A 256 -15.15 -18.83 20.98
N GLU A 257 -14.97 -17.53 20.72
CA GLU A 257 -15.79 -16.46 21.31
C GLU A 257 -17.24 -16.52 20.81
N ASP A 258 -17.45 -16.76 19.52
CA ASP A 258 -18.78 -16.91 18.91
C ASP A 258 -19.51 -18.15 19.48
N GLU A 259 -18.80 -19.26 19.69
CA GLU A 259 -19.34 -20.48 20.32
C GLU A 259 -19.72 -20.25 21.79
N ALA A 260 -18.82 -19.66 22.59
CA ALA A 260 -19.13 -19.26 23.95
C ALA A 260 -20.32 -18.27 23.99
N TRP A 261 -20.37 -17.41 22.98
CA TRP A 261 -21.44 -16.49 22.56
C TRP A 261 -22.80 -17.18 22.58
N LYS A 262 -22.89 -18.14 21.67
CA LYS A 262 -24.07 -18.97 21.40
C LYS A 262 -24.48 -19.76 22.64
N ILE A 263 -23.57 -20.44 23.32
CA ILE A 263 -23.87 -21.22 24.53
C ILE A 263 -24.48 -20.34 25.62
N ARG A 264 -23.91 -19.16 25.87
CA ARG A 264 -24.46 -18.21 26.86
C ARG A 264 -25.85 -17.73 26.45
N ARG A 265 -26.05 -17.38 25.17
CA ARG A 265 -27.34 -16.92 24.65
C ARG A 265 -28.41 -18.02 24.74
N GLU A 266 -28.07 -19.25 24.38
CA GLU A 266 -28.97 -20.40 24.49
C GLU A 266 -29.33 -20.69 25.94
N LYS A 267 -28.37 -20.62 26.87
CA LYS A 267 -28.63 -20.74 28.31
C LYS A 267 -29.56 -19.65 28.82
N GLN A 268 -29.32 -18.39 28.42
CA GLN A 268 -30.19 -17.27 28.81
C GLN A 268 -31.60 -17.41 28.21
N LYS A 269 -31.71 -17.83 26.96
CA LYS A 269 -33.00 -18.09 26.31
C LYS A 269 -33.74 -19.21 27.02
N ALA A 270 -33.09 -20.34 27.29
CA ALA A 270 -33.67 -21.46 28.02
C ALA A 270 -34.15 -21.05 29.43
N GLN A 271 -33.37 -20.22 30.14
CA GLN A 271 -33.77 -19.67 31.45
C GLN A 271 -34.98 -18.74 31.35
N ARG A 272 -35.03 -17.86 30.34
CA ARG A 272 -36.19 -16.99 30.09
C ARG A 272 -37.42 -17.79 29.71
N ASP A 273 -37.29 -18.74 28.79
CA ASP A 273 -38.38 -19.60 28.35
C ASP A 273 -38.92 -20.44 29.52
N ALA A 274 -38.04 -20.94 30.41
CA ALA A 274 -38.43 -21.63 31.64
C ALA A 274 -39.17 -20.70 32.62
N PHE A 275 -38.65 -19.49 32.85
CA PHE A 275 -39.29 -18.49 33.72
C PHE A 275 -40.64 -18.02 33.17
N GLU A 276 -40.75 -17.78 31.87
CA GLU A 276 -42.02 -17.41 31.23
C GLU A 276 -43.03 -18.55 31.30
N ARG A 277 -42.59 -19.80 31.12
CA ARG A 277 -43.45 -20.98 31.29
C ARG A 277 -43.93 -21.12 32.74
N GLU A 278 -43.05 -20.92 33.71
CA GLU A 278 -43.42 -20.91 35.14
C GLU A 278 -44.38 -19.76 35.47
N LYS A 279 -44.15 -18.57 34.93
CA LYS A 279 -45.04 -17.41 35.11
C LYS A 279 -46.41 -17.65 34.51
N LYS A 280 -46.47 -18.19 33.28
CA LYS A 280 -47.73 -18.57 32.62
C LYS A 280 -48.46 -19.64 33.43
N ARG A 281 -47.75 -20.64 33.94
CA ARG A 281 -48.32 -21.66 34.84
C ARG A 281 -48.89 -21.04 36.10
N LYS A 282 -48.14 -20.17 36.80
CA LYS A 282 -48.63 -19.48 38.01
C LYS A 282 -49.85 -18.60 37.72
N ILE A 283 -49.92 -17.93 36.57
CA ILE A 283 -51.10 -17.14 36.17
C ILE A 283 -52.29 -18.06 35.89
N ALA A 284 -52.08 -19.18 35.20
CA ALA A 284 -53.13 -20.16 34.96
C ALA A 284 -53.63 -20.79 36.28
N ASP A 285 -52.72 -21.16 37.18
CA ASP A 285 -53.04 -21.70 38.49
C ASP A 285 -53.82 -20.68 39.34
N LYS A 286 -53.42 -19.40 39.34
CA LYS A 286 -54.17 -18.32 40.01
C LYS A 286 -55.56 -18.12 39.43
N LYS A 287 -55.70 -18.11 38.10
CA LYS A 287 -57.01 -17.99 37.45
C LYS A 287 -57.90 -19.19 37.77
N LEU A 288 -57.33 -20.39 37.86
CA LEU A 288 -58.05 -21.58 38.28
C LEU A 288 -58.47 -21.49 39.76
N GLU A 289 -57.60 -20.99 40.63
CA GLU A 289 -57.92 -20.76 42.05
C GLU A 289 -59.03 -19.70 42.21
N GLU A 290 -58.92 -18.56 41.53
CA GLU A 290 -59.94 -17.50 41.49
C GLU A 290 -61.27 -18.03 40.96
N ALA A 291 -61.23 -18.83 39.89
CA ALA A 291 -62.40 -19.50 39.32
C ALA A 291 -63.02 -20.57 40.23
N SER A 292 -62.22 -21.18 41.10
CA SER A 292 -62.69 -22.18 42.06
C SER A 292 -63.39 -21.56 43.27
N ARG A 293 -63.28 -20.24 43.45
CA ARG A 293 -64.04 -19.52 44.48
C ARG A 293 -65.50 -19.43 44.06
N PRO A 294 -66.45 -19.77 44.95
CA PRO A 294 -67.86 -19.57 44.66
C PRO A 294 -68.16 -18.11 44.28
N ALA A 295 -69.08 -17.89 43.35
CA ALA A 295 -69.50 -16.57 42.91
C ALA A 295 -70.01 -15.73 44.09
N TYR A 296 -69.83 -14.40 44.02
CA TYR A 296 -70.21 -13.43 45.05
C TYR A 296 -69.50 -13.57 46.41
N THR A 297 -68.45 -14.39 46.53
CA THR A 297 -67.76 -14.59 47.82
C THR A 297 -67.12 -13.31 48.36
N ASP A 298 -66.44 -12.54 47.52
CA ASP A 298 -65.81 -11.29 47.92
C ASP A 298 -66.86 -10.24 48.32
N GLU A 299 -67.96 -10.11 47.56
CA GLU A 299 -69.07 -9.21 47.86
C GLU A 299 -69.81 -9.59 49.14
N ILE A 300 -69.99 -10.90 49.40
CA ILE A 300 -70.57 -11.42 50.63
C ILE A 300 -69.66 -11.11 51.82
N ILE A 301 -68.34 -11.28 51.70
CA ILE A 301 -67.38 -10.97 52.78
C ILE A 301 -67.31 -9.46 53.05
N VAL A 302 -67.36 -8.62 52.01
CA VAL A 302 -67.40 -7.16 52.17
C VAL A 302 -68.70 -6.74 52.85
N ALA A 303 -69.85 -7.25 52.41
CA ALA A 303 -71.13 -6.96 53.04
C ALA A 303 -71.19 -7.45 54.50
N GLN A 304 -70.59 -8.62 54.81
CA GLN A 304 -70.39 -9.07 56.19
C GLN A 304 -69.53 -8.12 57.02
N GLY A 305 -68.42 -7.65 56.46
CA GLY A 305 -67.52 -6.69 57.11
C GLY A 305 -68.23 -5.37 57.41
N LEU A 306 -69.05 -4.89 56.48
CA LEU A 306 -69.88 -3.71 56.65
C LEU A 306 -70.95 -3.93 57.74
N ILE A 307 -71.70 -5.04 57.72
CA ILE A 307 -72.67 -5.34 58.77
C ILE A 307 -71.97 -5.44 60.13
N ARG A 308 -70.81 -6.10 60.23
CA ARG A 308 -70.03 -6.18 61.48
C ARG A 308 -69.53 -4.81 61.96
N HIS A 309 -69.24 -3.88 61.06
CA HIS A 309 -68.82 -2.52 61.40
C HIS A 309 -69.97 -1.67 61.96
N PHE A 310 -71.16 -1.78 61.38
CA PHE A 310 -72.34 -0.98 61.78
C PHE A 310 -73.19 -1.64 62.87
N ASN A 311 -73.24 -2.96 62.92
CA ASN A 311 -73.93 -3.75 63.93
C ASN A 311 -73.07 -4.96 64.36
N PRO A 312 -72.17 -4.77 65.34
CA PRO A 312 -71.29 -5.83 65.83
C PRO A 312 -72.01 -7.01 66.49
N ALA A 313 -73.29 -6.87 66.86
CA ALA A 313 -74.11 -7.88 67.52
C ALA A 313 -75.14 -8.52 66.58
N TYR A 314 -75.03 -8.30 65.26
CA TYR A 314 -75.92 -8.89 64.28
C TYR A 314 -75.74 -10.42 64.21
N ASP A 315 -76.85 -11.17 64.21
CA ASP A 315 -76.82 -12.63 64.11
C ASP A 315 -76.64 -13.08 62.65
N PHE A 316 -75.40 -13.41 62.29
CA PHE A 316 -75.05 -13.90 60.96
C PHE A 316 -75.52 -15.34 60.71
N ALA A 317 -75.91 -16.10 61.74
CA ALA A 317 -76.43 -17.46 61.58
C ALA A 317 -77.77 -17.46 60.81
N SER A 318 -78.59 -16.42 60.99
CA SER A 318 -79.85 -16.20 60.28
C SER A 318 -79.69 -16.07 58.75
N LEU A 319 -78.51 -15.65 58.28
CA LEU A 319 -78.17 -15.53 56.87
C LEU A 319 -77.45 -16.78 56.32
N GLY A 320 -77.32 -17.83 57.15
CA GLY A 320 -76.60 -19.07 56.86
C GLY A 320 -75.08 -18.90 56.76
N LEU A 321 -74.54 -17.82 57.33
CA LEU A 321 -73.11 -17.51 57.36
C LEU A 321 -72.52 -18.07 58.65
N ASP A 322 -71.34 -18.69 58.59
CA ASP A 322 -70.63 -19.10 59.81
C ASP A 322 -70.12 -17.87 60.57
N ASP A 323 -70.50 -17.74 61.84
CA ASP A 323 -70.14 -16.59 62.68
C ASP A 323 -68.72 -16.68 63.27
N LYS A 324 -67.81 -17.35 62.57
CA LYS A 324 -66.41 -17.42 62.96
C LYS A 324 -65.73 -16.14 62.51
N LYS A 325 -65.16 -15.39 63.47
CA LYS A 325 -64.20 -14.32 63.21
C LYS A 325 -63.08 -14.87 62.31
N GLY A 326 -63.08 -14.46 61.05
CA GLY A 326 -61.98 -14.76 60.14
C GLY A 326 -60.66 -14.15 60.66
N PRO A 327 -59.51 -14.73 60.32
CA PRO A 327 -58.20 -14.33 60.83
C PRO A 327 -57.71 -12.95 60.34
N SER A 328 -58.57 -12.16 59.67
CA SER A 328 -58.23 -10.81 59.20
C SER A 328 -58.25 -9.74 60.31
N SER A 329 -58.81 -10.05 61.48
CA SER A 329 -58.77 -9.16 62.66
C SER A 329 -57.45 -9.22 63.45
N ALA A 330 -56.53 -10.13 63.09
CA ALA A 330 -55.22 -10.30 63.71
C ALA A 330 -54.09 -9.50 63.04
N PHE A 331 -54.38 -8.70 62.01
CA PHE A 331 -53.39 -7.86 61.30
C PHE A 331 -53.54 -6.36 61.60
N ARG A 332 -53.91 -6.00 62.84
CA ARG A 332 -53.60 -4.66 63.33
C ARG A 332 -52.10 -4.62 63.63
N ALA A 333 -51.37 -3.87 62.82
CA ALA A 333 -49.95 -3.61 62.99
C ALA A 333 -49.67 -3.14 64.42
N GLU A 334 -49.04 -4.01 65.20
CA GLU A 334 -48.53 -3.67 66.51
C GLU A 334 -47.34 -2.72 66.32
N ILE A 335 -47.42 -1.60 67.02
CA ILE A 335 -46.46 -0.51 67.05
C ILE A 335 -45.13 -1.03 67.61
N GLY A 336 -44.07 -0.92 66.81
CA GLY A 336 -42.68 -0.84 67.29
C GLY A 336 -42.06 -2.14 67.84
N ARG A 337 -41.53 -2.98 66.95
CA ARG A 337 -40.32 -3.75 67.31
C ARG A 337 -39.12 -2.83 67.17
N THR A 338 -38.55 -2.44 68.30
CA THR A 338 -37.22 -1.84 68.40
C THR A 338 -36.21 -2.84 67.83
N VAL A 339 -35.55 -2.47 66.74
CA VAL A 339 -34.38 -3.20 66.24
C VAL A 339 -33.24 -2.87 67.20
N ASP A 340 -32.77 -3.88 67.92
CA ASP A 340 -31.58 -3.83 68.76
C ASP A 340 -30.34 -3.70 67.85
N ASP A 341 -29.70 -2.52 67.90
CA ASP A 341 -28.56 -2.14 67.04
C ASP A 341 -27.20 -2.65 67.60
N SER A 342 -27.24 -3.66 68.49
CA SER A 342 -26.07 -4.22 69.16
C SER A 342 -25.20 -5.14 68.29
N GLY A 343 -25.54 -5.33 67.00
CA GLY A 343 -24.88 -6.29 66.10
C GLY A 343 -23.97 -5.70 65.02
N ILE A 344 -23.96 -4.38 64.80
CA ILE A 344 -23.21 -3.75 63.69
C ILE A 344 -22.05 -2.92 64.26
N LYS A 345 -21.09 -3.60 64.90
CA LYS A 345 -19.79 -3.03 65.26
C LYS A 345 -18.74 -3.55 64.27
N GLY A 346 -18.49 -2.82 63.19
CA GLY A 346 -17.39 -3.17 62.28
C GLY A 346 -17.47 -2.75 60.81
N MET A 347 -18.50 -2.02 60.36
CA MET A 347 -18.54 -1.54 58.97
C MET A 347 -18.18 -0.05 58.90
N LYS A 348 -16.91 0.22 58.59
CA LYS A 348 -16.39 1.55 58.25
C LYS A 348 -17.12 2.02 56.98
N VAL A 349 -18.07 2.94 57.12
CA VAL A 349 -18.69 3.63 55.98
C VAL A 349 -17.62 4.52 55.36
N LEU A 350 -17.00 4.03 54.29
CA LEU A 350 -16.12 4.82 53.44
C LEU A 350 -17.01 5.86 52.74
N LYS A 351 -16.82 7.13 53.10
CA LYS A 351 -17.42 8.27 52.45
C LYS A 351 -17.02 8.23 50.97
N LYS A 352 -17.98 7.93 50.11
CA LYS A 352 -17.84 7.96 48.66
C LYS A 352 -17.83 9.43 48.25
N GLU A 353 -16.68 9.92 47.82
CA GLU A 353 -16.64 11.14 47.01
C GLU A 353 -17.28 10.79 45.66
N GLU A 354 -18.35 11.51 45.33
CA GLU A 354 -18.94 11.48 44.01
C GLU A 354 -18.01 12.27 43.09
N ASP A 355 -17.14 11.56 42.38
CA ASP A 355 -16.44 12.13 41.22
C ASP A 355 -17.47 12.41 40.12
N ASP A 356 -17.52 13.69 39.75
CA ASP A 356 -18.18 14.27 38.60
C ASP A 356 -17.89 13.48 37.31
N TYR A 357 -18.77 12.53 37.00
CA TYR A 357 -18.80 11.85 35.71
C TYR A 357 -20.14 12.09 35.00
N PHE A 358 -20.43 13.37 34.73
CA PHE A 358 -21.36 13.74 33.65
C PHE A 358 -21.08 15.16 33.15
N VAL A 359 -20.04 15.32 32.32
CA VAL A 359 -19.88 16.51 31.47
C VAL A 359 -20.90 16.41 30.32
N GLY A 360 -22.14 16.75 30.63
CA GLY A 360 -23.20 17.01 29.67
C GLY A 360 -23.15 18.48 29.25
N THR A 361 -22.64 18.74 28.05
CA THR A 361 -22.69 20.02 27.36
C THR A 361 -24.12 20.58 27.29
N GLY A 362 -24.32 21.82 27.75
CA GLY A 362 -25.58 22.53 27.48
C GLY A 362 -25.84 23.73 28.41
N GLY A 363 -25.21 24.86 28.14
CA GLY A 363 -25.60 26.12 28.78
C GLY A 363 -26.98 26.61 28.32
N LYS A 364 -27.71 27.31 29.20
CA LYS A 364 -28.06 28.75 29.08
C LYS A 364 -29.30 29.13 29.91
N LYS A 365 -29.01 29.60 31.13
CA LYS A 365 -29.56 30.72 31.91
C LYS A 365 -30.74 31.56 31.33
N GLY A 366 -31.80 31.74 32.13
CA GLY A 366 -32.72 32.91 32.11
C GLY A 366 -34.19 32.58 32.49
N LYS A 367 -34.63 32.69 33.76
CA LYS A 367 -35.16 33.86 34.53
C LYS A 367 -36.69 34.08 34.41
N LYS A 368 -37.31 34.43 35.56
CA LYS A 368 -38.74 34.76 35.89
C LYS A 368 -39.65 33.53 36.13
N GLY A 369 -40.31 33.29 37.27
CA GLY A 369 -40.52 34.03 38.52
C GLY A 369 -42.01 34.35 38.77
N LYS A 370 -42.68 33.62 39.70
CA LYS A 370 -43.78 34.08 40.61
C LYS A 370 -44.22 32.89 41.51
N LYS A 371 -43.86 32.85 42.81
CA LYS A 371 -44.72 33.16 44.01
C LYS A 371 -46.10 32.47 43.94
N GLY A 372 -46.39 31.45 44.74
CA GLY A 372 -46.68 31.52 46.20
C GLY A 372 -48.19 31.35 46.35
N SER A 373 -48.75 30.47 47.18
CA SER A 373 -48.82 30.61 48.63
C SER A 373 -49.42 29.34 49.25
N ALA A 374 -48.83 28.89 50.35
CA ALA A 374 -49.49 28.07 51.36
C ALA A 374 -50.11 28.99 52.43
N ASN A 375 -51.03 28.41 53.21
CA ASN A 375 -51.63 28.91 54.45
C ASN A 375 -52.64 30.06 54.39
N GLY A 376 -53.90 29.70 54.60
CA GLY A 376 -54.87 30.50 55.34
C GLY A 376 -55.56 29.60 56.37
N SER A 377 -55.09 29.64 57.62
CA SER A 377 -55.85 29.13 58.77
C SER A 377 -57.00 30.09 59.09
N PRO A 378 -58.12 29.59 59.66
CA PRO A 378 -59.39 30.30 59.72
C PRO A 378 -59.59 31.07 61.04
N ALA A 379 -60.52 32.02 61.04
CA ALA A 379 -61.17 32.59 62.22
C ALA A 379 -62.59 33.07 61.83
N PRO A 380 -63.53 33.31 62.77
CA PRO A 380 -64.47 32.33 63.29
C PRO A 380 -65.96 32.77 63.20
N GLY A 381 -66.91 31.83 63.33
CA GLY A 381 -68.30 32.15 63.70
C GLY A 381 -69.44 31.28 63.14
N THR A 382 -69.64 30.09 63.73
CA THR A 382 -70.93 29.39 64.12
C THR A 382 -72.13 29.23 63.14
N PRO A 383 -73.01 28.19 63.27
CA PRO A 383 -72.91 26.88 63.94
C PRO A 383 -73.44 25.63 63.17
N ALA A 384 -72.87 24.48 63.54
CA ALA A 384 -73.31 23.07 63.57
C ALA A 384 -74.53 22.53 62.77
N GLU A 385 -74.25 21.54 61.91
CA GLU A 385 -75.03 20.28 61.78
C GLU A 385 -74.05 19.09 61.65
N ALA A 386 -74.37 17.98 62.32
CA ALA A 386 -73.50 16.83 62.55
C ALA A 386 -73.17 16.07 61.25
N LYS A 387 -71.91 16.05 60.84
CA LYS A 387 -71.42 15.22 59.72
C LYS A 387 -70.94 13.87 60.23
N PHE A 388 -71.58 12.80 59.76
CA PHE A 388 -71.18 11.41 59.97
C PHE A 388 -69.86 11.14 59.21
N ASN A 389 -68.74 11.00 59.92
CA ASN A 389 -67.42 10.81 59.30
C ASN A 389 -67.13 9.31 59.09
N MET A 390 -67.42 8.80 57.90
CA MET A 390 -67.06 7.43 57.50
C MET A 390 -65.67 7.38 56.85
N ASN A 391 -64.91 6.33 57.17
CA ASN A 391 -63.61 6.09 56.56
C ASN A 391 -63.80 5.80 55.05
N VAL A 392 -62.99 6.42 54.20
CA VAL A 392 -63.08 6.33 52.73
C VAL A 392 -63.13 4.87 52.23
N GLY A 393 -62.42 3.95 52.90
CA GLY A 393 -62.47 2.52 52.56
C GLY A 393 -63.84 1.87 52.78
N ILE A 394 -64.62 2.31 53.77
CA ILE A 394 -65.98 1.80 54.05
C ILE A 394 -66.95 2.30 52.97
N ILE A 395 -66.76 3.52 52.48
CA ILE A 395 -67.54 4.10 51.39
C ILE A 395 -67.27 3.36 50.08
N GLU A 396 -66.01 3.01 49.81
CA GLU A 396 -65.64 2.17 48.67
C GLU A 396 -66.26 0.76 48.75
N ASP A 397 -66.31 0.18 49.94
CA ASP A 397 -66.93 -1.13 50.17
C ASP A 397 -68.46 -1.11 49.97
N PHE A 398 -69.15 -0.04 50.37
CA PHE A 398 -70.55 0.20 50.03
C PHE A 398 -70.77 0.34 48.51
N ALA A 399 -69.87 1.03 47.82
CA ALA A 399 -69.92 1.16 46.37
C ALA A 399 -69.74 -0.18 45.64
N LYS A 400 -68.85 -1.07 46.13
CA LYS A 400 -68.68 -2.44 45.60
C LYS A 400 -69.94 -3.28 45.75
N VAL A 401 -70.62 -3.14 46.89
CA VAL A 401 -71.86 -3.84 47.22
C VAL A 401 -73.09 -3.16 46.57
N LYS A 402 -72.90 -2.00 45.91
CA LYS A 402 -73.92 -1.17 45.24
C LYS A 402 -75.07 -0.76 46.16
N ILE A 403 -74.74 -0.41 47.41
CA ILE A 403 -75.70 0.14 48.38
C ILE A 403 -75.19 1.51 48.81
N ASP A 404 -76.09 2.51 48.84
CA ASP A 404 -75.71 3.86 49.24
C ASP A 404 -75.29 3.90 50.72
N PRO A 405 -74.18 4.58 51.05
CA PRO A 405 -73.73 4.69 52.43
C PRO A 405 -74.74 5.50 53.27
N PRO A 406 -74.96 5.14 54.55
CA PRO A 406 -75.87 5.88 55.42
C PRO A 406 -75.30 7.29 55.66
N MET A 407 -76.07 8.32 55.32
CA MET A 407 -75.69 9.72 55.52
C MET A 407 -75.85 10.15 56.98
N ASN A 408 -76.75 9.50 57.72
CA ASN A 408 -77.03 9.76 59.15
C ASN A 408 -77.08 8.47 59.98
N GLN A 409 -76.83 8.57 61.29
CA GLN A 409 -76.88 7.43 62.25
C GLN A 409 -78.25 6.72 62.26
N SER A 410 -79.33 7.45 61.96
CA SER A 410 -80.70 6.91 61.86
C SER A 410 -80.90 5.93 60.72
N ASP A 411 -80.08 6.01 59.68
CA ASP A 411 -80.28 5.24 58.44
C ASP A 411 -79.50 3.91 58.48
N VAL A 412 -78.67 3.73 59.51
CA VAL A 412 -77.81 2.56 59.70
C VAL A 412 -78.61 1.25 59.80
N PRO A 413 -79.73 1.14 60.56
CA PRO A 413 -80.51 -0.10 60.60
C PRO A 413 -81.12 -0.47 59.25
N ALA A 414 -81.64 0.52 58.51
CA ALA A 414 -82.21 0.31 57.18
C ALA A 414 -81.16 -0.14 56.15
N VAL A 415 -79.93 0.37 56.26
CA VAL A 415 -78.80 -0.06 55.43
C VAL A 415 -78.34 -1.48 55.80
N VAL A 416 -78.33 -1.84 57.09
CA VAL A 416 -78.01 -3.21 57.54
C VAL A 416 -79.02 -4.23 57.02
N GLU A 417 -80.31 -3.91 57.01
CA GLU A 417 -81.35 -4.78 56.42
C GLU A 417 -81.18 -4.93 54.90
N LYS A 418 -80.88 -3.84 54.20
CA LYS A 418 -80.58 -3.89 52.75
C LYS A 418 -79.33 -4.73 52.45
N LEU A 419 -78.30 -4.63 53.27
CA LEU A 419 -77.08 -5.47 53.18
C LEU A 419 -77.40 -6.94 53.43
N ALA A 420 -78.20 -7.25 54.46
CA ALA A 420 -78.63 -8.61 54.78
C ALA A 420 -79.48 -9.22 53.65
N ALA A 421 -80.44 -8.47 53.11
CA ALA A 421 -81.24 -8.90 51.96
C ALA A 421 -80.35 -9.21 50.74
N LYS A 422 -79.37 -8.35 50.44
CA LYS A 422 -78.45 -8.55 49.32
C LYS A 422 -77.55 -9.77 49.50
N ILE A 423 -77.09 -10.06 50.72
CA ILE A 423 -76.36 -11.29 51.06
C ILE A 423 -77.22 -12.53 50.80
N THR A 424 -78.51 -12.52 51.16
CA THR A 424 -79.39 -13.68 50.90
C THR A 424 -79.67 -13.89 49.42
N GLU A 425 -79.83 -12.82 48.64
CA GLU A 425 -80.00 -12.86 47.19
C GLU A 425 -78.74 -13.45 46.53
N TRP A 426 -77.55 -12.93 46.89
CA TRP A 426 -76.29 -13.44 46.38
C TRP A 426 -76.02 -14.89 46.73
N LYS A 427 -76.42 -15.36 47.92
CA LYS A 427 -76.31 -16.77 48.30
C LYS A 427 -77.22 -17.70 47.52
N LYS A 428 -78.46 -17.29 47.24
CA LYS A 428 -79.38 -18.09 46.41
C LYS A 428 -78.85 -18.22 44.99
N ASP A 429 -78.29 -17.14 44.48
CA ASP A 429 -77.79 -17.04 43.13
C ASP A 429 -76.37 -17.59 42.94
N GLN A 430 -75.66 -17.83 44.05
CA GLN A 430 -74.26 -18.27 44.10
C GLN A 430 -74.03 -19.56 43.32
N ALA A 431 -74.88 -20.57 43.48
CA ALA A 431 -74.70 -21.86 42.80
C ALA A 431 -74.85 -21.73 41.27
N SER A 432 -75.86 -20.98 40.80
CA SER A 432 -76.14 -20.79 39.37
C SER A 432 -75.02 -19.99 38.68
N LYS A 433 -74.61 -18.87 39.28
CA LYS A 433 -73.52 -18.05 38.72
C LYS A 433 -72.15 -18.72 38.81
N THR A 434 -71.90 -19.56 39.82
CA THR A 434 -70.64 -20.32 39.91
C THR A 434 -70.53 -21.34 38.78
N GLU A 435 -71.61 -22.05 38.45
CA GLU A 435 -71.63 -22.99 37.32
C GLU A 435 -71.54 -22.27 35.97
N GLU A 436 -72.19 -21.11 35.81
CA GLU A 436 -72.06 -20.27 34.61
C GLU A 436 -70.62 -19.77 34.41
N VAL A 437 -69.98 -19.23 35.46
CA VAL A 437 -68.58 -18.77 35.42
C VAL A 437 -67.63 -19.94 35.13
N ARG A 438 -67.87 -21.11 35.72
CA ARG A 438 -67.09 -22.34 35.47
C ARG A 438 -67.26 -22.85 34.04
N TYR A 439 -68.46 -22.75 33.46
CA TYR A 439 -68.74 -23.10 32.07
C TYR A 439 -68.04 -22.15 31.10
N LEU A 440 -68.15 -20.83 31.34
CA LEU A 440 -67.48 -19.81 30.52
C LEU A 440 -65.96 -19.96 30.55
N LEU A 441 -65.38 -20.29 31.71
CA LEU A 441 -63.94 -20.53 31.85
C LEU A 441 -63.46 -21.86 31.25
N ARG A 442 -64.35 -22.81 30.96
CA ARG A 442 -64.01 -24.05 30.24
C ARG A 442 -63.97 -23.82 28.72
N TYR A 443 -64.61 -22.75 28.24
CA TYR A 443 -64.66 -22.35 26.83
C TYR A 443 -63.59 -21.32 26.41
N VAL A 444 -62.76 -20.87 27.36
CA VAL A 444 -61.63 -19.94 27.17
C VAL A 444 -60.34 -20.67 27.53
#